data_AF-A0A960HJ82-F1
#
_entry.id   AF-A0A960HJ82-F1
#
_cell.length_a   1.000
_cell.length_b   1.000
_cell.length_c   1.000
_cell.angle_alpha   90.00
_cell.angle_beta   90.00
_cell.angle_gamma   90.00
#
_symmetry.space_group_name_H-M   'P 1'
#
loop_
_entity.id
_entity.type
_entity.pdbx_description
1 polymer ?
#
loop_
_entity_poly.entity_id
_entity_poly.type
_entity_poly.pdbx_seq_one_letter_code
_entity_poly.pdbx_strand_id
1 'polypeptide(L)'
;MRRIIGLVAIVAIGAGLAACIPTFPSGATATTTVVEGVPVLRWPAATITGDGEEVGGYRVEVDGSLVATIGAPATACTLLNLSAGVQHSIRITSVSAKGAGSQGLAEGVLTATFTPTSSFGPGGSAGCSATHDADADGLLDAVETGTGAFVSAGDTGTSPVRADSDGDGLRDGDEVLGTALGLDLPSFGVSPNHRDLLFEFDWFDDANDCGAHTHRPSAAAIARLTDAFAAAPVANPDGVDGVRVVVDAGQGGALTGGNLVADADGVLSSGVNSVEYTTLKQANFAANREGLFHYVLGVHRYNQTSNSSGQAEIDGDDLIVSLQCFSSTVNTANTVMHEVGHNLGLRHGGQFDLPNYKPNYNSVMNYRFQFPGIDVTCDAVGDGVLAYSTGDRVAVDERAVVEAAGVCGTPLDLDGDGSIDAAPYVRDFTQDGFYTNLVDWDDWSAMDLSAIDDADGASPDGRLQAPEVVDEQPVPQP
;
A
#
# COMPACT_ATOMS: atom_id res chain seq x y z
N MET A 1 78.53 -69.68 14.29
CA MET A 1 78.29 -68.33 14.82
C MET A 1 76.80 -68.05 14.77
N ARG A 2 76.24 -67.53 15.87
CA ARG A 2 74.83 -67.16 16.04
C ARG A 2 74.38 -66.15 14.98
N ARG A 3 73.10 -66.22 14.57
CA ARG A 3 72.20 -65.05 14.54
C ARG A 3 70.74 -65.50 14.42
N ILE A 4 70.02 -65.20 15.50
CA ILE A 4 68.57 -65.20 15.66
C ILE A 4 68.05 -63.96 14.92
N ILE A 5 67.01 -64.07 14.11
CA ILE A 5 66.18 -62.92 13.71
C ILE A 5 64.73 -63.35 13.87
N GLY A 6 64.06 -62.69 14.81
CA GLY A 6 62.68 -62.96 15.22
C GLY A 6 61.67 -62.38 14.25
N LEU A 7 60.53 -63.07 14.20
CA LEU A 7 59.27 -62.65 13.63
C LEU A 7 58.76 -61.41 14.39
N VAL A 8 58.44 -60.32 13.69
CA VAL A 8 57.61 -59.23 14.22
C VAL A 8 56.39 -59.12 13.32
N ALA A 9 55.26 -59.66 13.80
CA ALA A 9 53.96 -59.39 13.23
C ALA A 9 53.54 -57.99 13.67
N ILE A 10 53.51 -57.04 12.73
CA ILE A 10 52.91 -55.73 12.95
C ILE A 10 51.40 -55.92 12.87
N VAL A 11 50.76 -56.01 14.03
CA VAL A 11 49.32 -55.80 14.15
C VAL A 11 49.11 -54.29 14.08
N ALA A 12 48.69 -53.80 12.93
CA ALA A 12 48.15 -52.45 12.81
C ALA A 12 46.81 -52.41 13.56
N ILE A 13 46.86 -51.96 14.82
CA ILE A 13 45.65 -51.53 15.53
C ILE A 13 45.23 -50.22 14.85
N GLY A 14 44.30 -50.33 13.90
CA GLY A 14 43.52 -49.19 13.44
C GLY A 14 42.66 -48.73 14.60
N ALA A 15 43.19 -47.80 15.41
CA ALA A 15 42.36 -46.97 16.25
C ALA A 15 41.48 -46.15 15.31
N GLY A 16 40.23 -46.58 15.15
CA GLY A 16 39.19 -45.78 14.53
C GLY A 16 39.02 -44.54 15.38
N LEU A 17 39.68 -43.44 14.99
CA LEU A 17 39.21 -42.10 15.32
C LEU A 17 37.78 -42.06 14.79
N ALA A 18 36.80 -42.10 15.70
CA ALA A 18 35.43 -41.74 15.37
C ALA A 18 35.53 -40.33 14.81
N ALA A 19 35.49 -40.21 13.49
CA ALA A 19 35.52 -38.91 12.86
C ALA A 19 34.31 -38.16 13.42
N CYS A 20 34.55 -36.98 14.01
CA CYS A 20 33.52 -36.07 14.51
C CYS A 20 32.73 -35.54 13.30
N ILE A 21 31.87 -36.41 12.77
CA ILE A 21 31.06 -36.21 11.58
C ILE A 21 29.62 -36.04 12.07
N PRO A 22 28.93 -34.96 11.67
CA PRO A 22 27.56 -34.72 12.11
C PRO A 22 26.59 -35.77 11.57
N THR A 23 25.65 -36.21 12.39
CA THR A 23 24.57 -37.11 11.96
C THR A 23 23.20 -36.54 12.33
N PHE A 24 22.23 -36.80 11.48
CA PHE A 24 20.82 -36.56 11.75
C PHE A 24 20.26 -37.64 12.68
N PRO A 25 19.17 -37.36 13.42
CA PRO A 25 18.48 -38.38 14.20
C PRO A 25 18.10 -39.59 13.33
N SER A 26 18.23 -40.80 13.86
CA SER A 26 17.83 -42.03 13.15
C SER A 26 16.35 -41.94 12.73
N GLY A 27 16.07 -42.17 11.44
CA GLY A 27 14.73 -42.10 10.87
C GLY A 27 14.24 -40.68 10.55
N ALA A 28 15.10 -39.67 10.68
CA ALA A 28 14.81 -38.30 10.27
C ALA A 28 14.44 -38.23 8.78
N THR A 29 13.55 -37.30 8.45
CA THR A 29 13.18 -36.96 7.07
C THR A 29 13.20 -35.46 6.91
N ALA A 30 13.46 -35.00 5.69
CA ALA A 30 13.22 -33.62 5.30
C ALA A 30 11.80 -33.52 4.72
N THR A 31 11.15 -32.41 4.98
CA THR A 31 9.77 -32.15 4.55
C THR A 31 9.70 -30.82 3.83
N THR A 32 8.90 -30.75 2.77
CA THR A 32 8.63 -29.49 2.08
C THR A 32 7.16 -29.16 2.26
N THR A 33 6.88 -27.99 2.81
CA THR A 33 5.53 -27.44 2.96
C THR A 33 5.44 -26.19 2.11
N VAL A 34 4.31 -26.03 1.42
CA VAL A 34 4.00 -24.77 0.76
C VAL A 34 3.35 -23.87 1.81
N VAL A 35 4.01 -22.78 2.17
CA VAL A 35 3.49 -21.75 3.05
C VAL A 35 3.21 -20.55 2.16
N GLU A 36 1.95 -20.16 2.03
CA GLU A 36 1.57 -18.94 1.28
C GLU A 36 2.12 -18.94 -0.17
N GLY A 37 1.95 -20.08 -0.84
CA GLY A 37 2.49 -20.29 -2.18
C GLY A 37 3.97 -20.68 -2.18
N VAL A 38 4.78 -20.30 -1.21
CA VAL A 38 6.24 -20.50 -1.24
C VAL A 38 6.66 -21.88 -0.69
N PRO A 39 7.47 -22.68 -1.41
CA PRO A 39 7.89 -24.01 -0.95
C PRO A 39 9.06 -23.94 0.03
N VAL A 40 8.80 -24.20 1.31
CA VAL A 40 9.78 -24.20 2.40
C VAL A 40 10.23 -25.62 2.73
N LEU A 41 11.51 -25.92 2.52
CA LEU A 41 12.16 -27.17 2.92
C LEU A 41 12.61 -27.08 4.37
N ARG A 42 12.27 -28.07 5.19
CA ARG A 42 12.62 -28.18 6.62
C ARG A 42 13.26 -29.54 6.92
N TRP A 43 14.26 -29.55 7.80
CA TRP A 43 14.91 -30.78 8.28
C TRP A 43 15.21 -30.70 9.78
N PRO A 44 15.43 -31.83 10.48
CA PRO A 44 15.87 -31.79 11.88
C PRO A 44 17.35 -31.38 12.00
N ALA A 45 17.70 -30.77 13.13
CA ALA A 45 19.09 -30.46 13.44
C ALA A 45 19.95 -31.73 13.48
N ALA A 46 21.19 -31.62 13.00
CA ALA A 46 22.17 -32.69 13.12
C ALA A 46 22.91 -32.50 14.46
N THR A 47 23.54 -33.55 14.97
CA THR A 47 24.39 -33.46 16.15
C THR A 47 25.76 -34.07 15.88
N ILE A 48 26.77 -33.58 16.59
CA ILE A 48 28.09 -34.20 16.66
C ILE A 48 28.29 -34.69 18.09
N THR A 49 28.66 -35.95 18.25
CA THR A 49 29.07 -36.51 19.55
C THR A 49 30.60 -36.62 19.60
N GLY A 50 31.24 -35.85 20.48
CA GLY A 50 32.69 -35.91 20.70
C GLY A 50 33.38 -34.53 20.66
N ASP A 51 34.57 -34.48 21.28
CA ASP A 51 35.71 -33.54 21.15
C ASP A 51 35.48 -32.01 21.07
N GLY A 52 34.26 -31.51 21.31
CA GLY A 52 33.94 -30.08 21.21
C GLY A 52 33.77 -29.56 19.77
N GLU A 53 33.54 -30.46 18.81
CA GLU A 53 33.16 -30.09 17.44
C GLU A 53 31.68 -29.73 17.35
N GLU A 54 31.36 -28.73 16.52
CA GLU A 54 30.00 -28.26 16.27
C GLU A 54 29.60 -28.50 14.82
N VAL A 55 28.29 -28.56 14.59
CA VAL A 55 27.72 -28.56 13.24
C VAL A 55 27.98 -27.18 12.62
N GLY A 56 28.67 -27.14 11.49
CA GLY A 56 28.93 -25.90 10.75
C GLY A 56 27.76 -25.50 9.86
N GLY A 57 27.01 -26.49 9.36
CA GLY A 57 25.83 -26.24 8.54
C GLY A 57 25.43 -27.43 7.67
N TYR A 58 24.73 -27.12 6.60
CA TYR A 58 24.04 -28.07 5.73
C TYR A 58 24.27 -27.70 4.26
N ARG A 59 24.65 -28.68 3.45
CA ARG A 59 24.70 -28.56 1.99
C ARG A 59 23.41 -29.09 1.41
N VAL A 60 22.71 -28.26 0.65
CA VAL A 60 21.45 -28.62 -0.01
C VAL A 60 21.73 -28.79 -1.50
N GLU A 61 21.39 -29.96 -2.03
CA GLU A 61 21.51 -30.32 -3.43
C GLU A 61 20.12 -30.57 -4.00
N VAL A 62 19.86 -30.04 -5.21
CA VAL A 62 18.65 -30.34 -6.00
C VAL A 62 19.10 -30.99 -7.30
N ASP A 63 18.53 -32.14 -7.62
CA ASP A 63 18.87 -32.93 -8.81
C ASP A 63 20.38 -33.18 -8.97
N GLY A 64 21.03 -33.42 -7.83
CA GLY A 64 22.46 -33.69 -7.74
C GLY A 64 23.37 -32.46 -7.86
N SER A 65 22.82 -31.26 -8.03
CA SER A 65 23.58 -30.01 -8.07
C SER A 65 23.51 -29.30 -6.72
N LEU A 66 24.64 -28.83 -6.18
CA LEU A 66 24.67 -28.02 -4.96
C LEU A 66 23.99 -26.67 -5.22
N VAL A 67 22.87 -26.43 -4.53
CA VAL A 67 22.08 -25.18 -4.67
C VAL A 67 22.30 -24.22 -3.51
N ALA A 68 22.67 -24.71 -2.33
CA ALA A 68 22.89 -23.85 -1.17
C ALA A 68 23.82 -24.49 -0.12
N THR A 69 24.44 -23.63 0.70
CA THR A 69 25.06 -24.02 1.96
C THR A 69 24.46 -23.17 3.07
N ILE A 70 23.72 -23.79 3.99
CA ILE A 70 22.98 -23.14 5.07
C ILE A 70 23.76 -23.32 6.37
N GLY A 71 24.16 -22.23 7.01
CA GLY A 71 24.87 -22.28 8.30
C GLY A 71 23.98 -22.79 9.43
N ALA A 72 24.56 -23.55 10.37
CA ALA A 72 23.85 -23.87 11.62
C ALA A 72 23.66 -22.60 12.46
N PRO A 73 22.58 -22.48 13.28
CA PRO A 73 21.59 -23.51 13.59
C PRO A 73 20.39 -23.58 12.63
N ALA A 74 20.41 -22.86 11.50
CA ALA A 74 19.29 -22.85 10.56
C ALA A 74 19.05 -24.25 9.96
N THR A 75 17.78 -24.66 9.95
CA THR A 75 17.34 -26.00 9.54
C THR A 75 16.19 -25.96 8.54
N ALA A 76 16.06 -24.83 7.85
CA ALA A 76 15.10 -24.61 6.79
C ALA A 76 15.70 -23.74 5.69
N CYS A 77 15.20 -23.91 4.46
CA CYS A 77 15.45 -23.00 3.36
C CYS A 77 14.27 -23.01 2.38
N THR A 78 14.05 -21.90 1.70
CA THR A 78 13.04 -21.75 0.65
C THR A 78 13.60 -22.24 -0.67
N LEU A 79 12.90 -23.17 -1.31
CA LEU A 79 13.29 -23.70 -2.62
C LEU A 79 12.88 -22.74 -3.72
N LEU A 80 13.82 -22.38 -4.59
CA LEU A 80 13.61 -21.43 -5.68
C LEU A 80 13.88 -22.10 -7.03
N ASN A 81 13.28 -21.54 -8.07
CA ASN A 81 13.45 -21.85 -9.49
C ASN A 81 13.25 -23.33 -9.85
N LEU A 82 12.34 -24.00 -9.14
CA LEU A 82 11.91 -25.36 -9.46
C LEU A 82 10.85 -25.35 -10.57
N SER A 83 10.91 -26.33 -11.46
CA SER A 83 10.00 -26.43 -12.60
C SER A 83 8.63 -26.97 -12.16
N ALA A 84 7.56 -26.24 -12.46
CA ALA A 84 6.19 -26.66 -12.15
C ALA A 84 5.87 -28.03 -12.78
N GLY A 85 5.21 -28.90 -12.00
CA GLY A 85 4.82 -30.24 -12.41
C GLY A 85 5.96 -31.25 -12.55
N VAL A 86 7.21 -30.85 -12.28
CA VAL A 86 8.39 -31.72 -12.35
C VAL A 86 8.77 -32.19 -10.94
N GLN A 87 8.98 -33.49 -10.76
CA GLN A 87 9.51 -34.01 -9.50
C GLN A 87 11.01 -33.76 -9.43
N HIS A 88 11.43 -33.02 -8.40
CA HIS A 88 12.81 -32.72 -8.08
C HIS A 88 13.30 -33.56 -6.91
N SER A 89 14.52 -34.06 -7.00
CA SER A 89 15.20 -34.77 -5.93
C SER A 89 15.99 -33.79 -5.05
N ILE A 90 15.87 -33.94 -3.74
CA ILE A 90 16.50 -33.07 -2.75
C ILE A 90 17.41 -33.91 -1.87
N ARG A 91 18.63 -33.44 -1.65
CA ARG A 91 19.61 -34.10 -0.79
C ARG A 91 20.24 -33.09 0.16
N ILE A 92 20.22 -33.38 1.46
CA ILE A 92 20.77 -32.51 2.50
C ILE A 92 21.89 -33.27 3.19
N THR A 93 23.09 -32.69 3.20
CA THR A 93 24.24 -33.27 3.90
C THR A 93 24.68 -32.33 5.02
N SER A 94 24.79 -32.84 6.24
CA SER A 94 25.39 -32.09 7.34
C SER A 94 26.92 -31.97 7.18
N VAL A 95 27.47 -30.86 7.66
CA VAL A 95 28.91 -30.54 7.60
C VAL A 95 29.35 -29.97 8.95
N SER A 96 30.50 -30.42 9.47
CA SER A 96 31.06 -29.87 10.71
C SER A 96 31.64 -28.47 10.50
N ALA A 97 31.88 -27.72 11.58
CA ALA A 97 32.55 -26.41 11.53
C ALA A 97 33.96 -26.48 10.89
N LYS A 98 34.62 -27.64 10.96
CA LYS A 98 35.90 -27.94 10.29
C LYS A 98 35.76 -28.39 8.83
N GLY A 99 34.55 -28.43 8.27
CA GLY A 99 34.30 -28.79 6.87
C GLY A 99 34.18 -30.28 6.59
N ALA A 100 34.15 -31.15 7.61
CA ALA A 100 33.96 -32.58 7.43
C ALA A 100 32.48 -32.88 7.13
N GLY A 101 32.19 -33.37 5.91
CA GLY A 101 30.83 -33.69 5.47
C GLY A 101 30.44 -35.15 5.71
N SER A 102 29.14 -35.40 5.90
CA SER A 102 28.61 -36.72 6.29
C SER A 102 28.18 -37.60 5.12
N GLN A 103 28.70 -37.30 3.93
CA GLN A 103 28.31 -37.85 2.62
C GLN A 103 28.37 -39.39 2.55
N GLY A 104 29.23 -40.03 3.35
CA GLY A 104 29.44 -41.49 3.38
C GLY A 104 28.67 -42.22 4.48
N LEU A 105 27.84 -41.54 5.27
CA LEU A 105 27.08 -42.11 6.38
C LEU A 105 25.59 -42.13 6.07
N ALA A 106 24.90 -43.23 6.38
CA ALA A 106 23.46 -43.35 6.18
C ALA A 106 22.67 -42.29 6.97
N GLU A 107 23.11 -41.98 8.19
CA GLU A 107 22.53 -40.93 9.04
C GLU A 107 23.15 -39.54 8.76
N GLY A 108 24.06 -39.43 7.80
CA GLY A 108 24.70 -38.18 7.42
C GLY A 108 23.99 -37.41 6.31
N VAL A 109 22.98 -38.03 5.70
CA VAL A 109 22.30 -37.52 4.52
C VAL A 109 20.79 -37.71 4.68
N LEU A 110 20.03 -36.65 4.42
CA LEU A 110 18.59 -36.74 4.22
C LEU A 110 18.28 -36.62 2.74
N THR A 111 17.32 -37.41 2.27
CA THR A 111 16.81 -37.31 0.91
C THR A 111 15.30 -37.07 0.96
N ALA A 112 14.82 -36.18 0.10
CA ALA A 112 13.41 -35.90 -0.10
C ALA A 112 13.14 -35.71 -1.60
N THR A 113 11.85 -35.65 -1.95
CA THR A 113 11.41 -35.27 -3.29
C THR A 113 10.30 -34.24 -3.17
N PHE A 114 10.28 -33.28 -4.07
CA PHE A 114 9.23 -32.27 -4.12
C PHE A 114 8.74 -32.08 -5.56
N THR A 115 7.46 -31.83 -5.75
CA THR A 115 6.86 -31.56 -7.07
C THR A 115 6.09 -30.25 -6.94
N PRO A 116 6.63 -29.13 -7.45
CA PRO A 116 5.96 -27.84 -7.37
C PRO A 116 4.69 -27.86 -8.23
N THR A 117 3.63 -27.20 -7.77
CA THR A 117 2.44 -26.95 -8.59
C THR A 117 2.60 -25.73 -9.50
N SER A 118 3.51 -24.81 -9.16
CA SER A 118 3.87 -23.61 -9.90
C SER A 118 5.39 -23.35 -9.80
N SER A 119 5.92 -22.50 -10.66
CA SER A 119 7.29 -21.99 -10.56
C SER A 119 7.37 -20.94 -9.46
N PHE A 120 8.50 -20.90 -8.74
CA PHE A 120 8.79 -19.95 -7.66
C PHE A 120 10.18 -19.38 -7.83
N GLY A 121 10.42 -18.13 -7.47
CA GLY A 121 11.70 -17.44 -7.67
C GLY A 121 11.78 -16.69 -9.01
N PRO A 122 12.80 -15.83 -9.18
CA PRO A 122 13.01 -14.98 -10.37
C PRO A 122 13.34 -15.72 -11.67
N GLY A 123 13.22 -17.04 -11.68
CA GLY A 123 13.72 -17.91 -12.73
C GLY A 123 15.24 -18.13 -12.64
N GLY A 124 15.72 -19.08 -13.43
CA GLY A 124 17.13 -19.50 -13.44
C GLY A 124 17.33 -20.92 -12.90
N SER A 125 18.51 -21.18 -12.34
CA SER A 125 18.84 -22.48 -11.75
C SER A 125 18.19 -22.66 -10.39
N ALA A 126 17.83 -23.91 -10.07
CA ALA A 126 17.31 -24.29 -8.75
C ALA A 126 18.16 -23.70 -7.62
N GLY A 127 17.50 -23.16 -6.60
CA GLY A 127 18.12 -22.47 -5.47
C GLY A 127 17.56 -22.96 -4.13
N CYS A 128 18.28 -22.66 -3.04
CA CYS A 128 17.70 -22.64 -1.71
C CYS A 128 18.19 -21.42 -0.94
N SER A 129 17.28 -20.58 -0.44
CA SER A 129 17.63 -19.40 0.36
C SER A 129 17.22 -19.58 1.82
N ALA A 130 17.91 -18.95 2.76
CA ALA A 130 17.48 -18.94 4.16
C ALA A 130 16.08 -18.33 4.27
N THR A 131 15.27 -18.81 5.22
CA THR A 131 13.95 -18.26 5.51
C THR A 131 14.10 -16.99 6.34
N HIS A 132 14.59 -15.92 5.70
CA HIS A 132 14.69 -14.59 6.27
C HIS A 132 13.63 -13.70 5.61
N ASP A 133 13.11 -12.82 6.42
CA ASP A 133 12.14 -11.77 6.15
C ASP A 133 12.67 -10.61 7.00
N ALA A 134 13.28 -9.62 6.35
CA ALA A 134 14.05 -8.59 7.05
C ALA A 134 13.20 -7.43 7.57
N ASP A 135 12.04 -7.18 6.96
CA ASP A 135 11.12 -6.09 7.32
C ASP A 135 9.79 -6.55 7.92
N ALA A 136 9.58 -7.86 8.02
CA ALA A 136 8.46 -8.51 8.68
C ALA A 136 7.08 -8.20 8.07
N ASP A 137 7.04 -8.12 6.73
CA ASP A 137 5.83 -7.88 5.95
C ASP A 137 5.07 -9.18 5.60
N GLY A 138 5.70 -10.35 5.78
CA GLY A 138 5.16 -11.67 5.46
C GLY A 138 5.73 -12.29 4.18
N LEU A 139 6.46 -11.53 3.37
CA LEU A 139 7.28 -12.03 2.29
C LEU A 139 8.65 -12.43 2.81
N LEU A 140 9.33 -13.30 2.07
CA LEU A 140 10.71 -13.66 2.39
C LEU A 140 11.62 -12.88 1.46
N ASP A 141 12.77 -12.40 1.91
CA ASP A 141 13.76 -11.67 1.09
C ASP A 141 14.10 -12.40 -0.24
N ALA A 142 13.94 -13.73 -0.23
CA ALA A 142 14.19 -14.62 -1.35
C ALA A 142 13.22 -14.45 -2.53
N VAL A 143 12.00 -13.95 -2.29
CA VAL A 143 10.98 -13.67 -3.33
C VAL A 143 10.91 -12.19 -3.69
N GLU A 144 11.55 -11.33 -2.90
CA GLU A 144 11.55 -9.87 -3.03
C GLU A 144 12.77 -9.38 -3.82
N THR A 145 12.61 -9.30 -5.13
CA THR A 145 13.75 -9.15 -6.05
C THR A 145 14.26 -7.73 -6.18
N GLY A 146 13.56 -6.73 -5.62
CA GLY A 146 13.88 -5.31 -5.72
C GLY A 146 13.88 -4.78 -7.16
N THR A 147 13.17 -5.46 -8.06
CA THR A 147 13.12 -5.08 -9.48
C THR A 147 12.07 -4.02 -9.77
N GLY A 148 11.14 -3.78 -8.84
CA GLY A 148 9.97 -2.92 -9.02
C GLY A 148 8.87 -3.56 -9.87
N ALA A 149 9.08 -4.77 -10.41
CA ALA A 149 8.12 -5.42 -11.30
C ALA A 149 7.53 -6.67 -10.63
N PHE A 150 6.23 -6.64 -10.34
CA PHE A 150 5.52 -7.82 -9.86
C PHE A 150 5.37 -8.87 -10.97
N VAL A 151 5.97 -10.04 -10.77
CA VAL A 151 5.85 -11.18 -11.69
C VAL A 151 4.96 -12.26 -11.10
N SER A 152 5.13 -12.58 -9.82
CA SER A 152 4.33 -13.55 -9.06
C SER A 152 4.61 -13.49 -7.56
N ALA A 153 3.88 -14.24 -6.73
CA ALA A 153 4.22 -14.42 -5.31
C ALA A 153 5.62 -15.03 -5.06
N GLY A 154 6.27 -15.60 -6.08
CA GLY A 154 7.65 -16.07 -5.99
C GLY A 154 8.71 -15.10 -6.52
N ASP A 155 8.29 -13.97 -7.10
CA ASP A 155 9.12 -12.90 -7.66
C ASP A 155 8.28 -11.63 -7.65
N THR A 156 8.21 -11.01 -6.47
CA THR A 156 7.27 -9.93 -6.17
C THR A 156 7.76 -8.58 -6.68
N GLY A 157 9.06 -8.45 -6.99
CA GLY A 157 9.66 -7.17 -7.38
C GLY A 157 9.88 -6.19 -6.22
N THR A 158 9.34 -6.49 -5.05
CA THR A 158 9.35 -5.66 -3.84
C THR A 158 10.72 -5.59 -3.18
N SER A 159 10.87 -4.67 -2.23
CA SER A 159 12.11 -4.41 -1.52
C SER A 159 12.23 -5.30 -0.28
N PRO A 160 13.29 -6.14 -0.14
CA PRO A 160 13.45 -7.08 0.98
C PRO A 160 13.76 -6.44 2.34
N VAL A 161 13.61 -5.13 2.48
CA VAL A 161 13.97 -4.34 3.67
C VAL A 161 13.01 -3.17 3.90
N ARG A 162 11.92 -3.11 3.14
CA ARG A 162 10.82 -2.16 3.33
C ARG A 162 9.51 -2.92 3.14
N ALA A 163 8.74 -3.01 4.22
CA ALA A 163 7.48 -3.75 4.24
C ALA A 163 6.38 -3.21 3.31
N ASP A 164 6.53 -1.99 2.81
CA ASP A 164 5.65 -1.31 1.85
C ASP A 164 6.59 -0.69 0.79
N SER A 165 6.51 -1.22 -0.44
CA SER A 165 7.47 -0.89 -1.48
C SER A 165 7.10 0.31 -2.34
N ASP A 166 5.83 0.60 -2.52
CA ASP A 166 5.38 1.75 -3.31
C ASP A 166 4.94 2.94 -2.45
N GLY A 167 4.70 2.72 -1.16
CA GLY A 167 4.45 3.74 -0.14
C GLY A 167 2.99 4.16 -0.07
N ASP A 168 2.06 3.23 -0.24
CA ASP A 168 0.60 3.47 -0.16
C ASP A 168 -0.04 2.98 1.16
N GLY A 169 0.77 2.53 2.12
CA GLY A 169 0.30 2.07 3.42
C GLY A 169 -0.18 0.61 3.45
N LEU A 170 -0.24 -0.07 2.30
CA LEU A 170 -0.42 -1.52 2.22
C LEU A 170 0.94 -2.20 2.34
N ARG A 171 0.97 -3.34 3.02
CA ARG A 171 2.20 -4.13 3.10
C ARG A 171 2.29 -5.03 1.88
N ASP A 172 3.51 -5.14 1.33
CA ASP A 172 3.78 -5.95 0.15
C ASP A 172 3.26 -7.40 0.33
N GLY A 173 3.49 -8.00 1.50
CA GLY A 173 2.94 -9.30 1.86
C GLY A 173 1.42 -9.37 1.93
N ASP A 174 0.75 -8.36 2.48
CA ASP A 174 -0.72 -8.33 2.56
C ASP A 174 -1.35 -8.22 1.16
N GLU A 175 -0.74 -7.48 0.24
CA GLU A 175 -1.21 -7.34 -1.13
C GLU A 175 -1.00 -8.59 -1.99
N VAL A 176 0.04 -9.37 -1.68
CA VAL A 176 0.38 -10.61 -2.41
C VAL A 176 -0.34 -11.83 -1.83
N LEU A 177 -0.57 -11.87 -0.53
CA LEU A 177 -1.04 -13.05 0.20
C LEU A 177 -2.42 -12.88 0.84
N GLY A 178 -2.91 -11.64 0.94
CA GLY A 178 -4.07 -11.28 1.75
C GLY A 178 -3.70 -11.03 3.22
N THR A 179 -4.58 -10.35 3.94
CA THR A 179 -4.29 -9.90 5.31
C THR A 179 -4.44 -11.02 6.34
N ALA A 180 -3.78 -10.87 7.48
CA ALA A 180 -3.92 -11.76 8.62
C ALA A 180 -5.37 -11.88 9.16
N LEU A 181 -6.20 -10.85 8.93
CA LEU A 181 -7.63 -10.83 9.29
C LEU A 181 -8.52 -11.45 8.20
N GLY A 182 -7.93 -12.02 7.14
CA GLY A 182 -8.62 -12.79 6.12
C GLY A 182 -9.24 -11.96 5.00
N LEU A 183 -8.76 -10.72 4.79
CA LEU A 183 -9.14 -9.92 3.63
C LEU A 183 -8.28 -10.32 2.42
N ASP A 184 -8.92 -10.73 1.33
CA ASP A 184 -8.25 -11.15 0.09
C ASP A 184 -7.92 -9.92 -0.79
N LEU A 185 -6.99 -9.09 -0.34
CA LEU A 185 -6.48 -7.95 -1.11
C LEU A 185 -6.03 -8.33 -2.54
N PRO A 186 -5.32 -9.45 -2.79
CA PRO A 186 -4.96 -9.85 -4.15
C PRO A 186 -6.16 -9.93 -5.10
N SER A 187 -7.33 -10.33 -4.59
CA SER A 187 -8.55 -10.42 -5.41
C SER A 187 -9.13 -9.06 -5.82
N PHE A 188 -8.72 -7.97 -5.17
CA PHE A 188 -9.13 -6.60 -5.50
C PHE A 188 -8.27 -5.99 -6.62
N GLY A 189 -7.13 -6.61 -6.91
CA GLY A 189 -6.22 -6.16 -7.96
C GLY A 189 -5.25 -5.06 -7.53
N VAL A 190 -5.02 -4.91 -6.22
CA VAL A 190 -3.90 -4.12 -5.68
C VAL A 190 -2.56 -4.72 -6.10
N SER A 191 -1.48 -3.95 -5.99
CA SER A 191 -0.16 -4.31 -6.49
C SER A 191 0.94 -3.71 -5.62
N PRO A 192 1.88 -4.53 -5.10
CA PRO A 192 2.90 -4.09 -4.14
C PRO A 192 4.04 -3.25 -4.73
N ASN A 193 3.84 -2.73 -5.94
CA ASN A 193 4.80 -1.89 -6.66
C ASN A 193 4.08 -0.77 -7.43
N HIS A 194 2.79 -0.56 -7.16
CA HIS A 194 1.98 0.49 -7.75
C HIS A 194 0.93 0.94 -6.74
N ARG A 195 1.08 2.17 -6.24
CA ARG A 195 0.25 2.72 -5.18
C ARG A 195 -1.24 2.55 -5.43
N ASP A 196 -1.94 2.09 -4.40
CA ASP A 196 -3.35 1.79 -4.35
C ASP A 196 -4.06 2.64 -3.29
N LEU A 197 -5.31 2.99 -3.55
CA LEU A 197 -6.24 3.54 -2.56
C LEU A 197 -7.54 2.77 -2.60
N LEU A 198 -8.00 2.33 -1.44
CA LEU A 198 -9.21 1.54 -1.33
C LEU A 198 -10.31 2.38 -0.67
N PHE A 199 -11.54 2.28 -1.20
CA PHE A 199 -12.69 3.01 -0.70
C PHE A 199 -13.88 2.09 -0.48
N GLU A 200 -14.58 2.25 0.62
CA GLU A 200 -15.91 1.68 0.82
C GLU A 200 -16.95 2.80 0.91
N PHE A 201 -17.99 2.69 0.08
CA PHE A 201 -19.09 3.66 0.04
C PHE A 201 -20.35 3.05 0.61
N ASP A 202 -20.76 3.60 1.74
CA ASP A 202 -22.09 3.44 2.30
C ASP A 202 -22.92 4.69 2.02
N TRP A 203 -24.24 4.54 1.93
CA TRP A 203 -25.10 5.67 1.57
C TRP A 203 -26.49 5.61 2.18
N PHE A 204 -27.13 6.77 2.25
CA PHE A 204 -28.56 6.89 2.49
C PHE A 204 -29.35 7.03 1.18
N ASP A 205 -30.60 6.58 1.23
CA ASP A 205 -31.64 6.97 0.27
C ASP A 205 -32.70 7.74 1.04
N ASP A 206 -33.07 8.93 0.58
CA ASP A 206 -34.03 9.79 1.28
C ASP A 206 -34.95 10.55 0.32
N ALA A 207 -35.92 11.26 0.89
CA ALA A 207 -36.80 12.20 0.19
C ALA A 207 -36.99 13.49 1.01
N ASN A 208 -35.98 13.88 1.78
CA ASN A 208 -35.93 15.09 2.58
C ASN A 208 -35.61 16.29 1.68
N ASP A 209 -36.24 17.44 1.94
CA ASP A 209 -36.14 18.71 1.18
C ASP A 209 -36.50 18.68 -0.33
N CYS A 210 -36.38 17.53 -0.99
CA CYS A 210 -36.61 17.30 -2.41
C CYS A 210 -37.18 15.90 -2.70
N GLY A 211 -37.30 15.55 -4.00
CA GLY A 211 -37.82 14.25 -4.41
C GLY A 211 -36.92 13.10 -3.94
N ALA A 212 -37.50 11.88 -3.90
CA ALA A 212 -36.75 10.69 -3.52
C ALA A 212 -35.50 10.50 -4.40
N HIS A 213 -34.35 10.32 -3.76
CA HIS A 213 -33.06 10.16 -4.43
C HIS A 213 -32.11 9.28 -3.61
N THR A 214 -30.98 8.95 -4.21
CA THR A 214 -29.92 8.13 -3.61
C THR A 214 -28.66 8.96 -3.47
N HIS A 215 -27.94 8.77 -2.37
CA HIS A 215 -26.57 9.27 -2.18
C HIS A 215 -25.52 8.26 -2.59
N ARG A 216 -25.92 7.11 -3.13
CA ARG A 216 -24.99 6.15 -3.74
C ARG A 216 -24.25 6.84 -4.89
N PRO A 217 -22.91 6.79 -4.95
CA PRO A 217 -22.17 7.33 -6.08
C PRO A 217 -22.54 6.57 -7.36
N SER A 218 -22.81 7.32 -8.43
CA SER A 218 -23.01 6.72 -9.75
C SER A 218 -21.70 6.10 -10.25
N ALA A 219 -21.79 5.05 -11.08
CA ALA A 219 -20.60 4.46 -11.72
C ALA A 219 -19.76 5.50 -12.51
N ALA A 220 -20.38 6.54 -13.05
CA ALA A 220 -19.69 7.62 -13.74
C ALA A 220 -18.92 8.56 -12.77
N ALA A 221 -19.40 8.72 -11.53
CA ALA A 221 -18.69 9.50 -10.51
C ALA A 221 -17.46 8.73 -10.02
N ILE A 222 -17.62 7.42 -9.79
CA ILE A 222 -16.51 6.51 -9.47
C ILE A 222 -15.47 6.53 -10.60
N ALA A 223 -15.89 6.37 -11.86
CA ALA A 223 -14.96 6.42 -13.00
C ALA A 223 -14.18 7.73 -13.09
N ARG A 224 -14.85 8.87 -12.84
CA ARG A 224 -14.19 10.18 -12.84
C ARG A 224 -13.13 10.31 -11.73
N LEU A 225 -13.41 9.79 -10.55
CA LEU A 225 -12.44 9.72 -9.44
C LEU A 225 -11.25 8.83 -9.81
N THR A 226 -11.52 7.60 -10.28
CA THR A 226 -10.46 6.65 -10.62
C THR A 226 -9.59 7.14 -11.77
N ASP A 227 -10.19 7.78 -12.78
CA ASP A 227 -9.46 8.35 -13.92
C ASP A 227 -8.54 9.51 -13.49
N ALA A 228 -8.95 10.30 -12.50
CA ALA A 228 -8.14 11.40 -11.96
C ALA A 228 -6.88 10.89 -11.24
N PHE A 229 -7.03 9.90 -10.36
CA PHE A 229 -5.91 9.27 -9.66
C PHE A 229 -5.01 8.46 -10.61
N ALA A 230 -5.58 7.75 -11.59
CA ALA A 230 -4.80 7.03 -12.59
C ALA A 230 -3.96 7.96 -13.49
N ALA A 231 -4.37 9.22 -13.65
CA ALA A 231 -3.63 10.24 -14.40
C ALA A 231 -2.67 11.07 -13.52
N ALA A 232 -2.59 10.79 -12.21
CA ALA A 232 -1.77 11.55 -11.28
C ALA A 232 -0.27 11.42 -11.62
N PRO A 233 0.52 12.49 -11.46
CA PRO A 233 1.97 12.46 -11.70
C PRO A 233 2.73 11.83 -10.51
N VAL A 234 2.26 10.67 -10.04
CA VAL A 234 2.81 9.95 -8.90
C VAL A 234 3.61 8.76 -9.43
N ALA A 235 4.92 8.76 -9.21
CA ALA A 235 5.81 7.72 -9.72
C ALA A 235 5.76 6.46 -8.84
N ASN A 236 5.80 5.29 -9.48
CA ASN A 236 5.76 3.98 -8.83
C ASN A 236 7.01 3.13 -9.14
N PRO A 237 7.35 2.14 -8.28
CA PRO A 237 8.42 1.17 -8.55
C PRO A 237 8.27 0.43 -9.89
N ASP A 238 7.04 0.17 -10.34
CA ASP A 238 6.75 -0.49 -11.63
C ASP A 238 7.02 0.39 -12.87
N GLY A 239 7.34 1.67 -12.67
CA GLY A 239 7.63 2.65 -13.71
C GLY A 239 6.39 3.19 -14.43
N VAL A 240 5.19 2.95 -13.91
CA VAL A 240 3.92 3.51 -14.39
C VAL A 240 3.45 4.58 -13.42
N ASP A 241 3.32 5.82 -13.89
CA ASP A 241 2.77 6.90 -13.06
C ASP A 241 1.27 6.68 -12.79
N GLY A 242 0.79 7.16 -11.65
CA GLY A 242 -0.62 7.14 -11.24
C GLY A 242 -0.82 6.50 -9.87
N VAL A 243 -2.07 6.52 -9.42
CA VAL A 243 -2.54 5.78 -8.24
C VAL A 243 -3.75 4.97 -8.67
N ARG A 244 -3.74 3.67 -8.37
CA ARG A 244 -4.90 2.81 -8.61
C ARG A 244 -5.92 3.03 -7.50
N VAL A 245 -7.19 3.13 -7.90
CA VAL A 245 -8.29 3.31 -6.96
C VAL A 245 -9.22 2.09 -7.03
N VAL A 246 -9.40 1.41 -5.91
CA VAL A 246 -10.32 0.29 -5.72
C VAL A 246 -11.54 0.80 -4.97
N VAL A 247 -12.72 0.67 -5.55
CA VAL A 247 -13.96 1.17 -4.95
C VAL A 247 -14.93 0.04 -4.71
N ASP A 248 -15.40 -0.09 -3.47
CA ASP A 248 -16.54 -0.90 -3.08
C ASP A 248 -17.76 -0.01 -2.82
N ALA A 249 -18.72 -0.04 -3.72
CA ALA A 249 -19.98 0.70 -3.60
C ALA A 249 -21.17 -0.24 -3.71
N GLY A 250 -21.04 -1.49 -3.24
CA GLY A 250 -22.10 -2.49 -3.25
C GLY A 250 -22.36 -3.13 -4.62
N GLN A 251 -21.32 -3.27 -5.45
CA GLN A 251 -21.41 -3.93 -6.76
C GLN A 251 -21.31 -5.47 -6.68
N GLY A 252 -20.84 -6.01 -5.55
CA GLY A 252 -20.61 -7.44 -5.34
C GLY A 252 -19.34 -7.97 -6.02
N GLY A 253 -19.19 -9.30 -6.05
CA GLY A 253 -17.96 -9.95 -6.52
C GLY A 253 -17.00 -10.19 -5.36
N ALA A 254 -15.72 -9.88 -5.55
CA ALA A 254 -14.72 -9.91 -4.48
C ALA A 254 -14.93 -8.79 -3.45
N LEU A 255 -15.42 -7.64 -3.92
CA LEU A 255 -15.79 -6.48 -3.11
C LEU A 255 -17.22 -6.65 -2.59
N THR A 256 -17.36 -6.96 -1.30
CA THR A 256 -18.64 -7.35 -0.67
C THR A 256 -19.15 -6.38 0.40
N GLY A 257 -18.52 -5.21 0.53
CA GLY A 257 -18.98 -4.10 1.35
C GLY A 257 -19.91 -3.17 0.57
N GLY A 258 -20.05 -1.94 1.06
CA GLY A 258 -20.81 -0.88 0.43
C GLY A 258 -22.33 -1.13 0.46
N ASN A 259 -23.03 -0.40 1.30
CA ASN A 259 -24.39 -0.72 1.70
C ASN A 259 -25.32 0.51 1.65
N LEU A 260 -26.59 0.24 1.35
CA LEU A 260 -27.67 1.15 1.71
C LEU A 260 -27.85 1.08 3.23
N VAL A 261 -27.51 2.16 3.92
CA VAL A 261 -27.68 2.30 5.36
C VAL A 261 -29.08 2.83 5.64
N ALA A 262 -29.77 2.18 6.57
CA ALA A 262 -31.14 2.54 6.92
C ALA A 262 -31.15 3.78 7.82
N ASP A 263 -31.45 4.93 7.23
CA ASP A 263 -31.75 6.17 7.93
C ASP A 263 -33.04 6.80 7.37
N ALA A 264 -33.88 7.36 8.25
CA ALA A 264 -35.24 7.75 7.87
C ALA A 264 -35.35 9.17 7.29
N ASP A 265 -34.43 10.07 7.65
CA ASP A 265 -34.42 11.45 7.18
C ASP A 265 -33.19 11.80 6.34
N GLY A 266 -32.20 10.91 6.28
CA GLY A 266 -30.97 11.07 5.54
C GLY A 266 -29.99 12.03 6.21
N VAL A 267 -30.24 12.44 7.46
CA VAL A 267 -29.51 13.52 8.13
C VAL A 267 -28.83 12.99 9.39
N LEU A 268 -27.51 12.98 9.39
CA LEU A 268 -26.75 12.69 10.61
C LEU A 268 -26.98 13.80 11.65
N SER A 269 -26.84 13.46 12.92
CA SER A 269 -26.90 14.39 14.05
C SER A 269 -25.71 15.36 14.09
N SER A 270 -24.56 14.93 13.59
CA SER A 270 -23.32 15.70 13.50
C SER A 270 -22.39 15.07 12.46
N GLY A 271 -21.18 15.63 12.34
CA GLY A 271 -20.11 15.23 11.46
C GLY A 271 -19.47 13.86 11.67
N VAL A 272 -18.31 13.67 11.02
CA VAL A 272 -17.38 12.54 11.28
C VAL A 272 -17.07 12.48 12.78
N ASN A 273 -16.72 11.30 13.29
CA ASN A 273 -16.50 11.05 14.72
C ASN A 273 -17.71 11.25 15.65
N SER A 274 -18.88 11.60 15.12
CA SER A 274 -20.09 11.65 15.93
C SER A 274 -20.50 10.25 16.39
N VAL A 275 -21.25 10.17 17.50
CA VAL A 275 -21.75 8.89 18.03
C VAL A 275 -22.59 8.15 16.99
N GLU A 276 -23.38 8.89 16.20
CA GLU A 276 -24.18 8.30 15.14
C GLU A 276 -23.31 7.80 13.98
N TYR A 277 -22.40 8.63 13.48
CA TYR A 277 -21.46 8.24 12.42
C TYR A 277 -20.70 6.96 12.78
N THR A 278 -20.04 6.95 13.93
CA THR A 278 -19.25 5.80 14.43
C THR A 278 -20.12 4.56 14.67
N THR A 279 -21.36 4.72 15.16
CA THR A 279 -22.30 3.60 15.30
C THR A 279 -22.70 3.01 13.95
N LEU A 280 -22.88 3.85 12.93
CA LEU A 280 -23.20 3.41 11.57
C LEU A 280 -21.99 2.74 10.91
N LYS A 281 -20.79 3.31 10.99
CA LYS A 281 -19.53 2.68 10.52
C LYS A 281 -19.38 1.30 11.15
N GLN A 282 -19.40 1.20 12.48
CA GLN A 282 -19.27 -0.09 13.19
C GLN A 282 -20.32 -1.14 12.79
N ALA A 283 -21.52 -0.71 12.38
CA ALA A 283 -22.59 -1.62 11.99
C ALA A 283 -22.51 -2.11 10.54
N ASN A 284 -21.85 -1.36 9.64
CA ASN A 284 -21.88 -1.62 8.20
C ASN A 284 -20.49 -1.83 7.58
N PHE A 285 -19.43 -1.35 8.22
CA PHE A 285 -18.04 -1.51 7.80
C PHE A 285 -17.39 -2.70 8.51
N ALA A 286 -16.70 -3.55 7.76
CA ALA A 286 -16.13 -4.78 8.28
C ALA A 286 -14.80 -4.51 8.99
N ALA A 287 -14.65 -5.00 10.23
CA ALA A 287 -13.46 -4.76 11.06
C ALA A 287 -12.11 -5.24 10.44
N ASN A 288 -12.14 -6.11 9.42
CA ASN A 288 -10.94 -6.53 8.69
C ASN A 288 -10.56 -5.60 7.52
N ARG A 289 -11.23 -4.45 7.39
CA ARG A 289 -11.00 -3.38 6.41
C ARG A 289 -10.51 -2.07 7.05
N GLU A 290 -10.60 -1.96 8.39
CA GLU A 290 -10.07 -0.83 9.16
C GLU A 290 -8.56 -0.69 8.91
N GLY A 291 -8.08 0.55 8.73
CA GLY A 291 -6.68 0.83 8.41
C GLY A 291 -6.27 0.46 6.99
N LEU A 292 -7.21 0.12 6.10
CA LEU A 292 -6.95 -0.22 4.70
C LEU A 292 -7.85 0.53 3.71
N PHE A 293 -9.05 0.94 4.12
CA PHE A 293 -9.99 1.66 3.26
C PHE A 293 -10.31 3.03 3.82
N HIS A 294 -10.44 4.01 2.94
CA HIS A 294 -11.18 5.23 3.25
C HIS A 294 -12.68 4.91 3.26
N TYR A 295 -13.34 5.15 4.39
CA TYR A 295 -14.77 4.93 4.54
C TYR A 295 -15.54 6.21 4.18
N VAL A 296 -16.42 6.08 3.18
CA VAL A 296 -17.21 7.17 2.63
C VAL A 296 -18.68 6.97 2.96
N LEU A 297 -19.25 7.88 3.73
CA LEU A 297 -20.69 7.89 4.01
C LEU A 297 -21.40 9.00 3.22
N GLY A 298 -22.17 8.59 2.20
CA GLY A 298 -23.03 9.48 1.42
C GLY A 298 -24.35 9.77 2.14
N VAL A 299 -24.59 11.02 2.52
CA VAL A 299 -25.76 11.45 3.31
C VAL A 299 -26.44 12.67 2.69
N HIS A 300 -27.64 12.98 3.15
CA HIS A 300 -28.32 14.22 2.76
C HIS A 300 -27.63 15.44 3.37
N ARG A 301 -27.37 15.40 4.69
CA ARG A 301 -26.64 16.41 5.48
C ARG A 301 -25.94 15.74 6.66
N TYR A 302 -24.86 16.35 7.15
CA TYR A 302 -24.38 16.10 8.50
C TYR A 302 -24.81 17.27 9.41
N ASN A 303 -25.80 17.04 10.26
CA ASN A 303 -26.59 18.02 11.03
C ASN A 303 -27.71 18.74 10.24
N GLN A 304 -28.78 19.13 10.94
CA GLN A 304 -30.01 19.71 10.34
C GLN A 304 -29.83 21.04 9.62
N THR A 305 -28.72 21.73 9.85
CA THR A 305 -28.47 23.08 9.33
C THR A 305 -27.27 23.16 8.40
N SER A 306 -26.50 22.08 8.28
CA SER A 306 -25.30 22.06 7.45
C SER A 306 -25.69 22.25 6.00
N ASN A 307 -24.98 23.17 5.35
CA ASN A 307 -25.04 23.39 3.93
C ASN A 307 -23.75 22.93 3.23
N SER A 308 -22.78 22.41 3.96
CA SER A 308 -21.50 21.94 3.43
C SER A 308 -21.69 20.80 2.44
N SER A 309 -20.78 20.68 1.47
CA SER A 309 -20.73 19.55 0.55
C SER A 309 -20.21 18.26 1.18
N GLY A 310 -19.44 18.34 2.26
CA GLY A 310 -18.77 17.19 2.86
C GLY A 310 -17.97 17.58 4.09
N GLN A 311 -17.36 16.57 4.69
CA GLN A 311 -16.48 16.74 5.84
C GLN A 311 -15.60 15.50 5.96
N ALA A 312 -14.33 15.69 6.21
CA ALA A 312 -13.37 14.62 6.39
C ALA A 312 -12.54 14.81 7.65
N GLU A 313 -11.92 13.72 8.08
CA GLU A 313 -10.75 13.79 8.93
C GLU A 313 -9.55 14.35 8.15
N ILE A 314 -8.60 14.94 8.87
CA ILE A 314 -7.29 15.25 8.32
C ILE A 314 -6.31 14.22 8.83
N ASP A 315 -5.48 13.68 7.92
CA ASP A 315 -4.57 12.58 8.20
C ASP A 315 -5.35 11.40 8.82
N GLY A 316 -6.30 10.84 8.06
CA GLY A 316 -7.29 9.87 8.55
C GLY A 316 -7.97 9.09 7.42
N ASP A 317 -9.06 8.39 7.73
CA ASP A 317 -9.72 7.49 6.77
C ASP A 317 -11.24 7.72 6.60
N ASP A 318 -11.82 8.58 7.41
CA ASP A 318 -13.26 8.79 7.46
C ASP A 318 -13.70 10.08 6.76
N LEU A 319 -14.71 9.96 5.89
CA LEU A 319 -15.30 11.12 5.24
C LEU A 319 -16.81 11.01 4.95
N ILE A 320 -17.46 12.16 4.94
CA ILE A 320 -18.87 12.36 4.62
C ILE A 320 -19.00 13.12 3.30
N VAL A 321 -19.89 12.65 2.44
CA VAL A 321 -20.35 13.39 1.26
C VAL A 321 -21.81 13.79 1.48
N SER A 322 -22.10 15.09 1.47
CA SER A 322 -23.40 15.66 1.87
C SER A 322 -23.97 16.70 0.89
N LEU A 323 -24.22 16.26 -0.34
CA LEU A 323 -24.64 17.15 -1.43
C LEU A 323 -26.13 17.55 -1.40
N GLN A 324 -26.90 17.20 -0.36
CA GLN A 324 -28.34 17.46 -0.27
C GLN A 324 -29.03 17.00 -1.58
N CYS A 325 -29.81 17.87 -2.19
CA CYS A 325 -30.51 17.62 -3.45
C CYS A 325 -29.62 17.67 -4.71
N PHE A 326 -28.33 18.00 -4.58
CA PHE A 326 -27.38 18.21 -5.70
C PHE A 326 -26.50 17.00 -6.00
N SER A 327 -27.13 15.82 -6.10
CA SER A 327 -26.46 14.59 -6.52
C SER A 327 -26.22 14.58 -8.03
N SER A 328 -25.07 15.15 -8.46
CA SER A 328 -24.60 15.09 -9.84
C SER A 328 -23.26 14.36 -9.92
N THR A 329 -23.00 13.68 -11.05
CA THR A 329 -21.76 12.94 -11.29
C THR A 329 -20.51 13.77 -11.01
N VAL A 330 -20.50 15.05 -11.42
CA VAL A 330 -19.34 15.94 -11.25
C VAL A 330 -19.18 16.32 -9.79
N ASN A 331 -20.24 16.81 -9.14
CA ASN A 331 -20.13 17.28 -7.76
C ASN A 331 -19.79 16.14 -6.81
N THR A 332 -20.37 14.94 -7.00
CA THR A 332 -20.05 13.77 -6.16
C THR A 332 -18.58 13.41 -6.29
N ALA A 333 -18.05 13.27 -7.51
CA ALA A 333 -16.64 12.90 -7.70
C ALA A 333 -15.69 13.98 -7.17
N ASN A 334 -16.02 15.26 -7.40
CA ASN A 334 -15.20 16.37 -6.95
C ASN A 334 -15.21 16.51 -5.42
N THR A 335 -16.35 16.32 -4.76
CA THR A 335 -16.42 16.30 -3.30
C THR A 335 -15.66 15.11 -2.74
N VAL A 336 -15.85 13.89 -3.27
CA VAL A 336 -15.07 12.72 -2.79
C VAL A 336 -13.57 12.96 -2.90
N MET A 337 -13.09 13.49 -4.04
CA MET A 337 -11.67 13.80 -4.19
C MET A 337 -11.22 14.95 -3.27
N HIS A 338 -12.08 15.94 -3.01
CA HIS A 338 -11.76 16.99 -2.06
C HIS A 338 -11.60 16.42 -0.64
N GLU A 339 -12.59 15.66 -0.17
CA GLU A 339 -12.59 15.09 1.17
C GLU A 339 -11.43 14.10 1.38
N VAL A 340 -11.15 13.20 0.42
CA VAL A 340 -10.00 12.30 0.56
C VAL A 340 -8.68 13.07 0.50
N GLY A 341 -8.66 14.26 -0.10
CA GLY A 341 -7.50 15.14 -0.01
C GLY A 341 -7.14 15.48 1.44
N HIS A 342 -8.14 15.69 2.30
CA HIS A 342 -7.90 15.90 3.74
C HIS A 342 -7.40 14.64 4.45
N ASN A 343 -7.99 13.47 4.15
CA ASN A 343 -7.49 12.19 4.65
C ASN A 343 -6.00 12.00 4.32
N LEU A 344 -5.56 12.48 3.16
CA LEU A 344 -4.18 12.43 2.68
C LEU A 344 -3.32 13.66 3.06
N GLY A 345 -3.80 14.50 3.99
CA GLY A 345 -3.07 15.61 4.60
C GLY A 345 -3.13 16.97 3.87
N LEU A 346 -3.92 17.08 2.80
CA LEU A 346 -4.05 18.33 2.04
C LEU A 346 -4.98 19.34 2.72
N ARG A 347 -4.75 20.64 2.43
CA ARG A 347 -5.52 21.76 2.96
C ARG A 347 -5.97 22.71 1.84
N HIS A 348 -6.95 23.57 2.12
CA HIS A 348 -7.57 24.40 1.08
C HIS A 348 -6.70 25.52 0.51
N GLY A 349 -5.65 25.91 1.24
CA GLY A 349 -4.65 26.89 0.84
C GLY A 349 -3.32 26.26 0.42
N GLY A 350 -3.26 24.95 0.19
CA GLY A 350 -2.04 24.20 -0.09
C GLY A 350 -1.49 23.59 1.19
N GLN A 351 -0.29 24.01 1.63
CA GLN A 351 0.29 23.58 2.90
C GLN A 351 -0.55 23.98 4.14
N PHE A 352 -1.39 25.02 4.02
CA PHE A 352 -2.20 25.56 5.11
C PHE A 352 -3.65 25.70 4.64
N ASP A 353 -4.58 25.83 5.57
CA ASP A 353 -6.00 26.05 5.27
C ASP A 353 -6.26 27.38 4.54
N LEU A 354 -5.55 28.43 4.95
CA LEU A 354 -5.67 29.77 4.38
C LEU A 354 -4.34 30.25 3.78
N PRO A 355 -4.39 31.11 2.74
CA PRO A 355 -5.62 31.63 2.13
C PRO A 355 -6.19 30.70 1.05
N ASN A 356 -7.52 30.60 1.00
CA ASN A 356 -8.30 29.83 0.02
C ASN A 356 -8.72 30.74 -1.16
N TYR A 357 -9.40 30.23 -2.19
CA TYR A 357 -9.84 30.97 -3.39
C TYR A 357 -8.72 31.57 -4.25
N LYS A 358 -7.48 31.14 -4.06
CA LYS A 358 -6.32 31.64 -4.81
C LYS A 358 -6.52 31.38 -6.33
N PRO A 359 -6.34 32.37 -7.22
CA PRO A 359 -6.52 32.17 -8.66
C PRO A 359 -5.43 31.30 -9.30
N ASN A 360 -4.29 31.14 -8.62
CA ASN A 360 -3.14 30.37 -9.09
C ASN A 360 -2.93 29.03 -8.37
N TYR A 361 -3.71 28.68 -7.34
CA TYR A 361 -3.61 27.36 -6.69
C TYR A 361 -4.58 26.40 -7.34
N ASN A 362 -4.10 25.67 -8.33
CA ASN A 362 -4.93 24.96 -9.29
C ASN A 362 -5.30 23.54 -8.83
N SER A 363 -6.07 23.46 -7.76
CA SER A 363 -6.39 22.21 -7.06
C SER A 363 -7.87 22.13 -6.71
N VAL A 364 -8.46 20.93 -6.74
CA VAL A 364 -9.83 20.72 -6.21
C VAL A 364 -9.93 21.01 -4.70
N MET A 365 -8.81 21.05 -3.96
CA MET A 365 -8.77 21.51 -2.56
C MET A 365 -9.06 23.00 -2.43
N ASN A 366 -8.83 23.79 -3.47
CA ASN A 366 -9.18 25.20 -3.50
C ASN A 366 -10.65 25.36 -3.88
N TYR A 367 -11.42 26.08 -3.08
CA TYR A 367 -12.85 26.25 -3.32
C TYR A 367 -13.20 26.91 -4.64
N ARG A 368 -12.28 27.70 -5.20
CA ARG A 368 -12.40 28.23 -6.56
C ARG A 368 -12.58 27.13 -7.61
N PHE A 369 -11.98 25.96 -7.40
CA PHE A 369 -11.88 24.88 -8.38
C PHE A 369 -12.57 23.59 -7.94
N GLN A 370 -13.04 23.45 -6.68
CA GLN A 370 -13.71 22.23 -6.23
C GLN A 370 -14.86 21.81 -7.16
N PHE A 371 -15.87 22.64 -7.41
CA PHE A 371 -16.98 22.27 -8.32
C PHE A 371 -16.69 22.52 -9.80
N PRO A 372 -16.07 23.65 -10.20
CA PRO A 372 -15.74 23.91 -11.60
C PRO A 372 -14.66 22.98 -12.18
N GLY A 373 -13.88 22.28 -11.34
CA GLY A 373 -12.66 21.59 -11.74
C GLY A 373 -11.48 22.54 -11.87
N ILE A 374 -10.29 21.98 -12.10
CA ILE A 374 -9.06 22.76 -12.30
C ILE A 374 -9.06 23.50 -13.65
N ASP A 375 -8.30 24.59 -13.72
CA ASP A 375 -8.00 25.36 -14.91
C ASP A 375 -6.91 24.66 -15.74
N VAL A 376 -7.18 24.32 -16.99
CA VAL A 376 -6.19 23.79 -17.95
C VAL A 376 -6.00 24.70 -19.17
N THR A 377 -6.70 25.83 -19.21
CA THR A 377 -6.66 26.81 -20.31
C THR A 377 -5.96 28.12 -19.94
N CYS A 378 -5.49 28.23 -18.70
CA CYS A 378 -4.75 29.36 -18.13
C CYS A 378 -5.54 30.67 -18.07
N ASP A 379 -6.87 30.57 -17.88
CA ASP A 379 -7.75 31.72 -17.68
C ASP A 379 -8.21 31.88 -16.21
N ALA A 380 -7.66 31.06 -15.31
CA ALA A 380 -8.04 30.96 -13.90
C ALA A 380 -9.52 30.60 -13.69
N VAL A 381 -10.17 29.96 -14.66
CA VAL A 381 -11.53 29.41 -14.58
C VAL A 381 -11.46 27.89 -14.69
N GLY A 382 -12.33 27.19 -13.96
CA GLY A 382 -12.36 25.72 -14.01
C GLY A 382 -12.89 25.17 -15.33
N ASP A 383 -12.21 24.16 -15.85
CA ASP A 383 -12.49 23.52 -17.14
C ASP A 383 -13.17 22.14 -17.00
N GLY A 384 -13.66 21.81 -15.81
CA GLY A 384 -14.30 20.52 -15.52
C GLY A 384 -13.33 19.35 -15.40
N VAL A 385 -12.02 19.60 -15.32
CA VAL A 385 -11.00 18.57 -15.07
C VAL A 385 -10.87 18.33 -13.56
N LEU A 386 -10.84 17.07 -13.15
CA LEU A 386 -10.69 16.68 -11.74
C LEU A 386 -9.22 16.32 -11.50
N ALA A 387 -8.53 17.08 -10.64
CA ALA A 387 -7.14 16.83 -10.24
C ALA A 387 -6.74 17.73 -9.05
N TYR A 388 -5.64 17.38 -8.37
CA TYR A 388 -4.95 18.31 -7.48
C TYR A 388 -3.88 19.11 -8.23
N SER A 389 -3.29 20.11 -7.54
CA SER A 389 -2.25 20.94 -8.14
C SER A 389 -0.90 20.24 -8.24
N THR A 390 -0.10 20.65 -9.23
CA THR A 390 1.30 20.23 -9.43
C THR A 390 2.30 21.33 -9.03
N GLY A 391 1.83 22.42 -8.42
CA GLY A 391 2.68 23.50 -7.90
C GLY A 391 3.42 24.32 -8.97
N ASP A 392 2.96 24.29 -10.22
CA ASP A 392 3.66 24.87 -11.37
C ASP A 392 3.20 26.30 -11.72
N ARG A 393 2.17 26.82 -11.04
CA ARG A 393 1.60 28.15 -11.34
C ARG A 393 2.40 29.30 -10.74
N VAL A 394 2.39 30.42 -11.45
CA VAL A 394 3.10 31.66 -11.06
C VAL A 394 2.45 32.27 -9.82
N ALA A 395 3.28 32.72 -8.87
CA ALA A 395 2.82 33.41 -7.67
C ALA A 395 2.16 34.76 -8.01
N VAL A 396 1.11 35.11 -7.27
CA VAL A 396 0.37 36.38 -7.42
C VAL A 396 0.50 37.20 -6.13
N ASP A 397 1.19 38.35 -6.19
CA ASP A 397 1.20 39.30 -5.07
C ASP A 397 0.01 40.25 -5.17
N GLU A 398 -0.95 40.08 -4.26
CA GLU A 398 -2.19 40.87 -4.22
C GLU A 398 -1.95 42.38 -3.99
N ARG A 399 -0.75 42.75 -3.56
CA ARG A 399 -0.33 44.15 -3.40
C ARG A 399 0.14 44.80 -4.71
N ALA A 400 0.44 43.98 -5.71
CA ALA A 400 1.02 44.40 -6.98
C ALA A 400 0.78 43.34 -8.07
N VAL A 401 -0.50 43.07 -8.36
CA VAL A 401 -0.93 42.10 -9.38
C VAL A 401 -0.38 42.52 -10.74
N VAL A 402 0.27 41.60 -11.44
CA VAL A 402 0.86 41.84 -12.77
C VAL A 402 0.20 40.92 -13.79
N GLU A 403 -0.79 41.44 -14.50
CA GLU A 403 -1.57 40.66 -15.46
C GLU A 403 -0.74 40.12 -16.62
N ALA A 404 0.31 40.84 -17.04
CA ALA A 404 1.23 40.36 -18.07
C ALA A 404 1.97 39.07 -17.68
N ALA A 405 2.07 38.76 -16.38
CA ALA A 405 2.61 37.48 -15.90
C ALA A 405 1.53 36.38 -15.88
N GLY A 406 0.29 36.74 -15.55
CA GLY A 406 -0.82 35.81 -15.33
C GLY A 406 -0.48 34.69 -14.34
N VAL A 407 -1.28 33.63 -14.33
CA VAL A 407 -1.08 32.48 -13.44
C VAL A 407 -0.24 31.36 -14.08
N CYS A 408 -0.07 31.38 -15.40
CA CYS A 408 0.72 30.39 -16.15
C CYS A 408 1.98 30.96 -16.83
N GLY A 409 2.37 32.21 -16.53
CA GLY A 409 3.45 32.90 -17.25
C GLY A 409 2.99 33.50 -18.60
N THR A 410 1.69 33.62 -18.81
CA THR A 410 1.07 34.26 -19.98
C THR A 410 0.09 35.34 -19.53
N PRO A 411 -0.08 36.44 -20.29
CA PRO A 411 -1.00 37.51 -19.91
C PRO A 411 -2.43 37.03 -19.64
N LEU A 412 -3.00 37.44 -18.50
CA LEU A 412 -4.37 37.13 -18.09
C LEU A 412 -5.01 38.36 -17.44
N ASP A 413 -6.21 38.70 -17.92
CA ASP A 413 -7.10 39.71 -17.32
C ASP A 413 -7.70 39.12 -16.04
N LEU A 414 -7.01 39.35 -14.93
CA LEU A 414 -7.37 38.83 -13.61
C LEU A 414 -8.44 39.70 -12.95
N ASP A 415 -8.60 40.92 -13.44
CA ASP A 415 -9.45 41.93 -12.86
C ASP A 415 -10.86 41.95 -13.48
N GLY A 416 -10.97 41.45 -14.71
CA GLY A 416 -12.19 41.21 -15.48
C GLY A 416 -12.68 42.42 -16.29
N ASP A 417 -11.85 43.46 -16.48
CA ASP A 417 -12.26 44.68 -17.19
C ASP A 417 -12.20 44.59 -18.72
N GLY A 418 -11.69 43.49 -19.26
CA GLY A 418 -11.54 43.20 -20.68
C GLY A 418 -10.23 43.68 -21.29
N SER A 419 -9.25 44.07 -20.48
CA SER A 419 -7.92 44.51 -20.91
C SER A 419 -6.80 43.88 -20.08
N ILE A 420 -5.56 43.93 -20.60
CA ILE A 420 -4.38 43.53 -19.83
C ILE A 420 -3.72 44.80 -19.30
N ASP A 421 -3.73 44.94 -17.98
CA ASP A 421 -3.12 46.06 -17.29
C ASP A 421 -1.60 46.02 -17.39
N ALA A 422 -1.03 47.12 -17.90
CA ALA A 422 0.41 47.30 -17.97
C ALA A 422 1.02 47.74 -16.63
N ALA A 423 0.21 48.33 -15.74
CA ALA A 423 0.63 48.81 -14.44
C ALA A 423 0.11 47.88 -13.34
N PRO A 424 0.92 47.53 -12.32
CA PRO A 424 0.43 46.70 -11.24
C PRO A 424 -0.68 47.37 -10.43
N TYR A 425 -1.64 46.59 -9.97
CA TYR A 425 -2.73 47.04 -9.10
C TYR A 425 -2.87 46.19 -7.84
N VAL A 426 -3.67 46.68 -6.89
CA VAL A 426 -3.98 45.97 -5.65
C VAL A 426 -5.34 45.30 -5.81
N ARG A 427 -5.43 44.01 -5.50
CA ARG A 427 -6.67 43.25 -5.51
C ARG A 427 -6.58 42.10 -4.52
N ASP A 428 -7.58 42.01 -3.66
CA ASP A 428 -7.78 40.90 -2.72
C ASP A 428 -8.63 39.85 -3.44
N PHE A 429 -8.00 38.77 -3.91
CA PHE A 429 -8.66 37.68 -4.62
C PHE A 429 -9.35 36.72 -3.65
N THR A 430 -8.80 36.56 -2.46
CA THR A 430 -9.25 35.58 -1.45
C THR A 430 -10.38 36.13 -0.59
N GLN A 431 -10.61 37.44 -0.65
CA GLN A 431 -11.64 38.20 0.07
C GLN A 431 -11.53 38.07 1.60
N ASP A 432 -10.32 37.83 2.10
CA ASP A 432 -10.03 37.70 3.54
C ASP A 432 -9.68 39.04 4.21
N GLY A 433 -9.59 40.13 3.42
CA GLY A 433 -9.26 41.47 3.88
C GLY A 433 -7.77 41.72 4.08
N PHE A 434 -6.92 40.75 3.74
CA PHE A 434 -5.46 40.88 3.68
C PHE A 434 -5.00 40.87 2.22
N TYR A 435 -3.83 41.45 1.98
CA TYR A 435 -3.15 41.30 0.70
C TYR A 435 -1.93 40.45 0.99
N THR A 436 -1.81 39.31 0.34
CA THR A 436 -0.75 38.33 0.55
C THR A 436 -0.09 37.93 -0.76
N ASN A 437 1.01 37.17 -0.67
CA ASN A 437 1.61 36.57 -1.86
C ASN A 437 1.04 35.16 -1.99
N LEU A 438 0.14 34.99 -2.96
CA LEU A 438 -0.54 33.73 -3.22
C LEU A 438 0.39 32.81 -3.98
N VAL A 439 0.66 31.64 -3.42
CA VAL A 439 1.52 30.62 -4.01
C VAL A 439 0.70 29.38 -4.34
N ASP A 440 1.06 28.76 -5.45
CA ASP A 440 0.65 27.41 -5.77
C ASP A 440 1.40 26.41 -4.88
N TRP A 441 0.82 25.22 -4.69
CA TRP A 441 1.37 24.16 -3.87
C TRP A 441 1.22 22.84 -4.62
N ASP A 442 2.27 22.02 -4.63
CA ASP A 442 2.24 20.71 -5.30
C ASP A 442 1.62 19.68 -4.37
N ASP A 443 0.30 19.54 -4.48
CA ASP A 443 -0.50 18.62 -3.68
C ASP A 443 -0.16 17.16 -3.97
N TRP A 444 0.07 16.81 -5.24
CA TRP A 444 0.42 15.44 -5.63
C TRP A 444 1.74 14.99 -5.00
N SER A 445 2.70 15.91 -4.84
CA SER A 445 3.96 15.61 -4.15
C SER A 445 3.84 15.61 -2.61
N ALA A 446 2.82 16.30 -2.07
CA ALA A 446 2.67 16.55 -0.64
C ALA A 446 1.74 15.56 0.06
N MET A 447 0.89 14.84 -0.68
CA MET A 447 -0.03 13.85 -0.13
C MET A 447 0.71 12.70 0.57
N ASP A 448 0.16 12.30 1.72
CA ASP A 448 0.60 11.11 2.44
C ASP A 448 -0.30 9.93 2.07
N LEU A 449 0.13 9.14 1.09
CA LEU A 449 -0.59 7.94 0.69
C LEU A 449 -0.42 6.79 1.69
N SER A 450 0.51 6.90 2.64
CA SER A 450 0.72 5.89 3.70
C SER A 450 -0.10 6.15 4.97
N ALA A 451 -0.74 7.32 5.06
CA ALA A 451 -1.55 7.71 6.22
C ALA A 451 -2.96 7.13 6.13
N ILE A 452 -3.12 5.90 6.62
CA ILE A 452 -4.42 5.39 7.07
C ILE A 452 -4.34 5.26 8.60
N ASP A 453 -4.24 6.40 9.29
CA ASP A 453 -4.25 6.45 10.75
C ASP A 453 -5.70 6.41 11.25
N ASP A 454 -6.13 5.23 11.73
CA ASP A 454 -7.43 5.02 12.38
C ASP A 454 -7.46 5.72 13.75
N ALA A 455 -8.01 6.92 13.78
CA ALA A 455 -8.17 7.73 14.98
C ALA A 455 -9.36 7.31 15.87
N ASP A 456 -10.22 6.38 15.43
CA ASP A 456 -11.40 5.95 16.18
C ASP A 456 -11.19 4.66 17.01
N GLY A 457 -10.11 3.90 16.78
CA GLY A 457 -9.51 3.08 17.85
C GLY A 457 -8.78 1.77 17.55
N ALA A 458 -8.06 1.60 16.44
CA ALA A 458 -7.24 0.40 16.22
C ALA A 458 -5.74 0.60 15.92
N SER A 459 -5.12 1.78 16.13
CA SER A 459 -3.64 1.84 16.15
C SER A 459 -3.06 1.35 17.50
N PRO A 460 -2.19 0.31 17.54
CA PRO A 460 -1.54 -0.16 18.77
C PRO A 460 -0.57 0.84 19.41
N ASP A 461 -0.28 1.98 18.77
CA ASP A 461 0.83 2.85 19.16
C ASP A 461 0.43 4.11 19.96
N GLY A 462 -0.88 4.39 20.09
CA GLY A 462 -1.39 5.45 20.97
C GLY A 462 -1.01 6.87 20.57
N ARG A 463 -0.75 7.11 19.28
CA ARG A 463 -0.69 8.44 18.65
C ARG A 463 -2.00 8.50 17.83
N LEU A 464 -2.98 9.38 18.04
CA LEU A 464 -2.94 10.83 17.98
C LEU A 464 -4.20 11.42 18.68
N GLN A 465 -4.30 12.75 18.74
CA GLN A 465 -5.50 13.47 19.17
C GLN A 465 -6.60 13.33 18.09
N ALA A 466 -7.87 13.49 18.47
CA ALA A 466 -8.99 13.53 17.52
C ALA A 466 -8.62 14.42 16.32
N PRO A 467 -8.73 13.93 15.07
CA PRO A 467 -8.27 14.65 13.90
C PRO A 467 -8.98 16.00 13.81
N GLU A 468 -8.27 16.98 13.27
CA GLU A 468 -8.88 18.24 12.92
C GLU A 468 -9.96 17.95 11.86
N VAL A 469 -11.16 18.47 12.09
CA VAL A 469 -12.31 18.29 11.20
C VAL A 469 -12.55 19.60 10.46
N VAL A 470 -12.67 19.55 9.14
CA VAL A 470 -12.88 20.73 8.31
C VAL A 470 -14.30 20.75 7.75
N ASP A 471 -15.00 21.88 7.93
CA ASP A 471 -16.31 22.08 7.31
C ASP A 471 -16.14 22.63 5.90
N GLU A 472 -16.69 21.92 4.92
CA GLU A 472 -16.52 22.29 3.53
C GLU A 472 -17.46 23.38 3.01
N GLN A 473 -17.13 23.94 1.84
CA GLN A 473 -17.91 25.01 1.25
C GLN A 473 -19.36 24.58 1.00
N PRO A 474 -20.31 25.54 1.01
CA PRO A 474 -21.70 25.23 0.76
C PRO A 474 -21.93 24.56 -0.60
N VAL A 475 -22.87 23.62 -0.63
CA VAL A 475 -23.39 23.04 -1.87
C VAL A 475 -23.80 24.16 -2.83
N PRO A 476 -23.43 24.08 -4.14
CA PRO A 476 -23.79 25.09 -5.12
C PRO A 476 -25.30 25.37 -5.11
N GLN A 477 -25.69 26.65 -5.08
CA GLN A 477 -27.09 27.04 -5.18
C GLN A 477 -27.54 26.96 -6.64
N PRO A 478 -28.79 26.54 -6.93
CA PRO A 478 -29.30 26.36 -8.30
C PRO A 478 -29.40 27.66 -9.11
#